data_AF-A0A9D9Q355-F1
#
_entry.id   AF-A0A9D9Q355-F1
#
_cell.length_a   1.000
_cell.length_b   1.000
_cell.length_c   1.000
_cell.angle_alpha   90.00
_cell.angle_beta   90.00
_cell.angle_gamma   90.00
#
_symmetry.space_group_name_H-M   'P 1'
#
loop_
_entity.id
_entity.type
_entity.pdbx_description
1 polymer ?
#
loop_
_entity_poly.entity_id
_entity_poly.type
_entity_poly.pdbx_seq_one_letter_code
_entity_poly.pdbx_strand_id
1 'polypeptide(L)'
;IKNLIVDGSVTSLFNNIGGLGGQSDGNSTIENVVVNTTVNFLPGEGDASIGGFFPYVNSGNLTFRNCAFYGTVKAGTATGNAGLIGWNSGNVQAENCLVAPAETEANEFVDFARGNKPAMTNCYATEQADFRLDTGELCYLLNGSTSYNPSWTQTIGTDALPLPFITQGIVAQISSGGYGTLFVGTTDVAIPDGVKAFAAKFDNGKVRLVPIEGAVAKDDAVVLKGDEGFYSFATTTGVTPTAGNELIGAISDISADGTQYLLGDGDEGIGYYKAETGSTVAVGSVFLKAADGAQSYYGLDDGTKVIGITQDNDPVSNESIYNLSGQKLPHVQKGILIVNGKKILK
;
A
#
# COMPACT_ATOMS: atom_id res chain seq x y z
N ILE A 1 0.65 -25.95 6.01
CA ILE A 1 2.05 -25.54 6.25
C ILE A 1 2.05 -24.04 6.46
N LYS A 2 2.70 -23.49 7.49
CA LYS A 2 2.66 -22.04 7.72
C LYS A 2 3.92 -21.45 8.34
N ASN A 3 4.13 -20.15 8.12
CA ASN A 3 5.19 -19.35 8.72
C ASN A 3 6.59 -19.93 8.46
N LEU A 4 6.92 -20.18 7.19
CA LEU A 4 8.12 -20.90 6.80
C LEU A 4 8.79 -20.28 5.58
N ILE A 5 10.12 -20.20 5.61
CA ILE A 5 10.95 -19.97 4.43
C ILE A 5 11.68 -21.28 4.12
N VAL A 6 11.58 -21.77 2.89
CA VAL A 6 12.33 -22.92 2.40
C VAL A 6 13.37 -22.42 1.41
N ASP A 7 14.63 -22.74 1.65
CA ASP A 7 15.76 -22.34 0.83
C ASP A 7 16.69 -23.54 0.57
N GLY A 8 17.45 -23.50 -0.51
CA GLY A 8 18.37 -24.56 -0.92
C GLY A 8 18.06 -25.10 -2.31
N SER A 9 18.26 -26.40 -2.53
CA SER A 9 18.10 -27.01 -3.85
C SER A 9 17.53 -28.42 -3.80
N VAL A 10 16.67 -28.77 -4.76
CA VAL A 10 16.20 -30.12 -5.03
C VAL A 10 16.60 -30.50 -6.44
N THR A 11 17.30 -31.62 -6.59
CA THR A 11 17.72 -32.14 -7.90
C THR A 11 17.18 -33.55 -8.09
N SER A 12 16.56 -33.81 -9.24
CA SER A 12 15.97 -35.12 -9.55
C SER A 12 16.28 -35.57 -10.98
N LEU A 13 16.41 -36.89 -11.14
CA LEU A 13 16.44 -37.58 -12.44
C LEU A 13 15.03 -38.01 -12.90
N PHE A 14 14.03 -37.87 -12.02
CA PHE A 14 12.64 -38.22 -12.25
C PHE A 14 11.76 -36.97 -12.22
N ASN A 15 10.66 -37.01 -12.96
CA ASN A 15 9.66 -35.95 -13.00
C ASN A 15 8.93 -35.80 -11.65
N ASN A 16 8.08 -34.78 -11.57
CA ASN A 16 7.30 -34.39 -10.38
C ASN A 16 8.19 -33.91 -9.23
N ILE A 17 8.76 -32.73 -9.39
CA ILE A 17 9.64 -32.11 -8.40
C ILE A 17 8.97 -30.88 -7.79
N GLY A 18 8.91 -30.85 -6.45
CA GLY A 18 8.40 -29.72 -5.68
C GLY A 18 9.50 -29.02 -4.90
N GLY A 19 9.49 -27.70 -4.86
CA GLY A 19 10.37 -26.93 -3.99
C GLY A 19 9.96 -26.98 -2.50
N LEU A 20 8.69 -27.27 -2.20
CA LEU A 20 8.16 -27.43 -0.83
C LEU A 20 7.81 -28.89 -0.49
N GLY A 21 7.16 -29.61 -1.41
CA GLY A 21 6.71 -30.99 -1.16
C GLY A 21 6.36 -31.76 -2.44
N GLY A 22 6.31 -33.10 -2.33
CA GLY A 22 6.16 -33.98 -3.50
C GLY A 22 4.74 -34.14 -4.05
N GLN A 23 3.69 -34.03 -3.23
CA GLN A 23 2.29 -34.09 -3.68
C GLN A 23 1.39 -33.48 -2.62
N SER A 24 0.29 -32.83 -3.03
CA SER A 24 -0.80 -32.44 -2.13
C SER A 24 -2.06 -33.26 -2.44
N ASP A 25 -2.58 -33.92 -1.41
CA ASP A 25 -3.84 -34.68 -1.44
C ASP A 25 -4.80 -34.16 -0.36
N GLY A 26 -6.10 -34.06 -0.71
CA GLY A 26 -7.14 -33.67 0.23
C GLY A 26 -7.15 -32.16 0.52
N ASN A 27 -7.73 -31.78 1.67
CA ASN A 27 -7.87 -30.37 2.03
C ASN A 27 -6.64 -29.88 2.79
N SER A 28 -5.99 -28.83 2.27
CA SER A 28 -4.75 -28.28 2.83
C SER A 28 -4.70 -26.75 2.73
N THR A 29 -4.02 -26.12 3.69
CA THR A 29 -3.74 -24.67 3.68
C THR A 29 -2.24 -24.42 3.79
N ILE A 30 -1.73 -23.57 2.93
CA ILE A 30 -0.35 -23.06 2.91
C ILE A 30 -0.44 -21.55 3.16
N GLU A 31 0.18 -21.06 4.22
CA GLU A 31 -0.02 -19.68 4.68
C GLU A 31 1.29 -19.06 5.16
N ASN A 32 1.64 -17.87 4.64
CA ASN A 32 2.89 -17.19 4.99
C ASN A 32 4.10 -18.10 4.72
N VAL A 33 4.22 -18.59 3.48
CA VAL A 33 5.30 -19.49 3.06
C VAL A 33 6.03 -18.91 1.87
N VAL A 34 7.35 -18.84 1.99
CA VAL A 34 8.25 -18.48 0.90
C VAL A 34 9.05 -19.71 0.48
N VAL A 35 9.05 -20.01 -0.81
CA VAL A 35 9.92 -21.05 -1.39
C VAL A 35 10.96 -20.38 -2.29
N ASN A 36 12.20 -20.43 -1.84
CA ASN A 36 13.40 -19.93 -2.52
C ASN A 36 14.28 -21.08 -3.05
N THR A 37 13.71 -22.27 -3.21
CA THR A 37 14.45 -23.47 -3.63
C THR A 37 14.83 -23.42 -5.10
N THR A 38 16.07 -23.79 -5.45
CA THR A 38 16.44 -24.16 -6.81
C THR A 38 15.91 -25.56 -7.14
N VAL A 39 15.00 -25.68 -8.09
CA VAL A 39 14.43 -26.96 -8.54
C VAL A 39 15.06 -27.34 -9.87
N ASN A 40 15.82 -28.44 -9.87
CA ASN A 40 16.64 -28.88 -11.00
C ASN A 40 16.22 -30.26 -11.52
N PHE A 41 15.77 -30.32 -12.77
CA PHE A 41 15.43 -31.55 -13.48
C PHE A 41 16.51 -31.89 -14.50
N LEU A 42 17.39 -32.81 -14.13
CA LEU A 42 18.62 -33.10 -14.87
C LEU A 42 18.43 -33.73 -16.27
N PRO A 43 17.35 -34.50 -16.56
CA PRO A 43 17.10 -34.91 -17.94
C PRO A 43 16.99 -33.72 -18.88
N GLY A 44 16.49 -32.56 -18.40
CA GLY A 44 16.44 -31.33 -19.20
C GLY A 44 15.52 -31.41 -20.43
N GLU A 45 14.75 -32.49 -20.56
CA GLU A 45 13.85 -32.78 -21.67
C GLU A 45 12.67 -33.66 -21.20
N GLY A 46 11.59 -33.70 -21.97
CA GLY A 46 10.37 -34.45 -21.63
C GLY A 46 9.42 -33.66 -20.72
N ASP A 47 8.60 -34.36 -19.93
CA ASP A 47 7.68 -33.74 -18.97
C ASP A 47 8.32 -33.74 -17.58
N ALA A 48 8.76 -32.56 -17.11
CA ALA A 48 9.36 -32.40 -15.80
C ALA A 48 8.31 -32.31 -14.69
N SER A 49 7.15 -31.71 -14.99
CA SER A 49 6.09 -31.42 -14.01
C SER A 49 6.62 -30.77 -12.73
N ILE A 50 7.45 -29.73 -12.87
CA ILE A 50 7.97 -28.97 -11.73
C ILE A 50 6.89 -28.03 -11.18
N GLY A 51 6.73 -28.00 -9.87
CA GLY A 51 6.06 -26.90 -9.18
C GLY A 51 6.98 -26.28 -8.14
N GLY A 52 7.09 -24.94 -8.13
CA GLY A 52 7.86 -24.27 -7.10
C GLY A 52 7.41 -24.65 -5.68
N PHE A 53 6.12 -24.94 -5.47
CA PHE A 53 5.61 -25.52 -4.22
C PHE A 53 5.43 -27.04 -4.34
N PHE A 54 4.48 -27.47 -5.17
CA PHE A 54 4.13 -28.89 -5.34
C PHE A 54 4.12 -29.26 -6.81
N PRO A 55 4.69 -30.39 -7.22
CA PRO A 55 4.60 -30.79 -8.62
C PRO A 55 3.19 -31.23 -8.99
N TYR A 56 2.45 -31.84 -8.05
CA TYR A 56 1.14 -32.42 -8.31
C TYR A 56 0.16 -32.13 -7.18
N VAL A 57 -1.04 -31.66 -7.56
CA VAL A 57 -2.22 -31.62 -6.69
C VAL A 57 -3.24 -32.57 -7.29
N ASN A 58 -3.50 -33.69 -6.62
CA ASN A 58 -4.32 -34.77 -7.16
C ASN A 58 -5.83 -34.52 -7.01
N SER A 59 -6.26 -34.15 -5.81
CA SER A 59 -7.65 -33.93 -5.45
C SER A 59 -7.78 -33.09 -4.18
N GLY A 60 -8.98 -32.58 -3.90
CA GLY A 60 -9.27 -31.79 -2.70
C GLY A 60 -9.12 -30.28 -2.89
N ASN A 61 -9.25 -29.55 -1.79
CA ASN A 61 -9.14 -28.08 -1.77
C ASN A 61 -7.79 -27.65 -1.19
N LEU A 62 -6.98 -26.97 -2.00
CA LEU A 62 -5.70 -26.41 -1.57
C LEU A 62 -5.79 -24.88 -1.59
N THR A 63 -5.53 -24.25 -0.44
CA THR A 63 -5.50 -22.79 -0.33
C THR A 63 -4.09 -22.29 -0.07
N PHE A 64 -3.63 -21.34 -0.88
CA PHE A 64 -2.43 -20.53 -0.62
C PHE A 64 -2.86 -19.15 -0.13
N ARG A 65 -2.25 -18.68 0.96
CA ARG A 65 -2.40 -17.32 1.47
C ARG A 65 -1.03 -16.71 1.73
N ASN A 66 -0.78 -15.52 1.22
CA ASN A 66 0.47 -14.80 1.49
C ASN A 66 1.71 -15.67 1.19
N CYS A 67 1.76 -16.28 0.02
CA CYS A 67 2.83 -17.20 -0.36
C CYS A 67 3.67 -16.64 -1.51
N ALA A 68 4.98 -16.92 -1.51
CA ALA A 68 5.90 -16.47 -2.55
C ALA A 68 6.73 -17.62 -3.12
N PHE A 69 6.89 -17.67 -4.44
CA PHE A 69 7.98 -18.42 -5.06
C PHE A 69 9.05 -17.45 -5.57
N TYR A 70 10.25 -17.54 -4.99
CA TYR A 70 11.43 -16.75 -5.36
C TYR A 70 12.58 -17.60 -5.89
N GLY A 71 12.41 -18.91 -5.90
CA GLY A 71 13.45 -19.86 -6.30
C GLY A 71 13.78 -19.82 -7.78
N THR A 72 14.56 -20.80 -8.19
CA THR A 72 15.02 -20.98 -9.57
C THR A 72 14.47 -22.28 -10.13
N VAL A 73 14.03 -22.28 -11.39
CA VAL A 73 13.67 -23.52 -12.09
C VAL A 73 14.66 -23.80 -13.20
N LYS A 74 15.32 -24.96 -13.15
CA LYS A 74 16.24 -25.44 -14.19
C LYS A 74 15.72 -26.76 -14.76
N ALA A 75 15.16 -26.71 -15.96
CA ALA A 75 14.53 -27.86 -16.62
C ALA A 75 14.88 -27.96 -18.12
N GLY A 76 15.74 -27.08 -18.65
CA GLY A 76 16.15 -27.10 -20.04
C GLY A 76 14.95 -26.96 -20.98
N THR A 77 14.81 -27.90 -21.91
CA THR A 77 13.68 -27.95 -22.85
C THR A 77 12.47 -28.71 -22.31
N ALA A 78 12.55 -29.28 -21.11
CA ALA A 78 11.45 -30.01 -20.51
C ALA A 78 10.25 -29.10 -20.27
N THR A 79 9.06 -29.66 -20.45
CA THR A 79 7.79 -28.96 -20.31
C THR A 79 7.16 -29.23 -18.95
N GLY A 80 6.07 -28.51 -18.69
CA GLY A 80 5.23 -28.78 -17.54
C GLY A 80 5.63 -28.09 -16.24
N ASN A 81 6.34 -26.97 -16.35
CA ASN A 81 6.90 -26.27 -15.21
C ASN A 81 5.96 -25.16 -14.72
N ALA A 82 5.92 -24.93 -13.41
CA ALA A 82 5.14 -23.83 -12.84
C ALA A 82 5.71 -23.29 -11.53
N GLY A 83 5.38 -22.04 -11.22
CA GLY A 83 5.85 -21.36 -10.01
C GLY A 83 5.17 -21.82 -8.72
N LEU A 84 3.89 -22.19 -8.74
CA LEU A 84 3.27 -22.87 -7.59
C LEU A 84 3.10 -24.37 -7.84
N ILE A 85 2.33 -24.76 -8.86
CA ILE A 85 1.87 -26.14 -9.05
C ILE A 85 2.13 -26.67 -10.47
N GLY A 86 2.96 -27.71 -10.58
CA GLY A 86 3.31 -28.34 -11.86
C GLY A 86 2.13 -28.95 -12.61
N TRP A 87 1.18 -29.57 -11.91
CA TRP A 87 -0.11 -30.01 -12.43
C TRP A 87 -1.19 -30.06 -11.35
N ASN A 88 -2.28 -29.34 -11.58
CA ASN A 88 -3.43 -29.28 -10.68
C ASN A 88 -4.64 -30.04 -11.22
N SER A 89 -5.08 -31.08 -10.49
CA SER A 89 -6.34 -31.81 -10.68
C SER A 89 -7.36 -31.51 -9.57
N GLY A 90 -6.99 -30.75 -8.54
CA GLY A 90 -7.86 -30.33 -7.44
C GLY A 90 -8.52 -28.96 -7.65
N ASN A 91 -9.03 -28.40 -6.55
CA ASN A 91 -9.55 -27.03 -6.46
C ASN A 91 -8.54 -26.16 -5.70
N VAL A 92 -7.93 -25.20 -6.39
CA VAL A 92 -6.89 -24.34 -5.81
C VAL A 92 -7.39 -22.91 -5.67
N GLN A 93 -7.20 -22.33 -4.49
CA GLN A 93 -7.41 -20.92 -4.22
C GLN A 93 -6.07 -20.28 -3.86
N ALA A 94 -5.74 -19.14 -4.47
CA ALA A 94 -4.54 -18.38 -4.16
C ALA A 94 -4.94 -16.94 -3.82
N GLU A 95 -4.55 -16.50 -2.63
CA GLU A 95 -4.85 -15.18 -2.08
C GLU A 95 -3.52 -14.50 -1.72
N ASN A 96 -3.30 -13.27 -2.21
CA ASN A 96 -2.10 -12.47 -1.89
C ASN A 96 -0.79 -13.21 -2.20
N CYS A 97 -0.69 -13.89 -3.34
CA CYS A 97 0.47 -14.72 -3.68
C CYS A 97 1.35 -14.09 -4.77
N LEU A 98 2.65 -14.36 -4.71
CA LEU A 98 3.64 -13.85 -5.64
C LEU A 98 4.45 -14.98 -6.28
N VAL A 99 4.60 -14.93 -7.60
CA VAL A 99 5.53 -15.78 -8.35
C VAL A 99 6.57 -14.87 -9.00
N ALA A 100 7.76 -14.86 -8.44
CA ALA A 100 8.85 -14.00 -8.85
C ALA A 100 10.15 -14.81 -8.87
N PRO A 101 10.27 -15.82 -9.74
CA PRO A 101 11.45 -16.68 -9.78
C PRO A 101 12.70 -15.84 -10.02
N ALA A 102 13.78 -16.15 -9.29
CA ALA A 102 15.07 -15.50 -9.52
C ALA A 102 15.62 -15.81 -10.92
N GLU A 103 15.34 -17.01 -11.43
CA GLU A 103 15.71 -17.44 -12.77
C GLU A 103 14.79 -18.58 -13.25
N THR A 104 14.46 -18.56 -14.54
CA THR A 104 13.67 -19.60 -15.21
C THR A 104 14.45 -20.12 -16.43
N GLU A 105 15.18 -21.22 -16.26
CA GLU A 105 15.83 -21.98 -17.33
C GLU A 105 14.94 -23.18 -17.72
N ALA A 106 13.72 -22.90 -18.21
CA ALA A 106 12.73 -23.93 -18.51
C ALA A 106 11.79 -23.52 -19.66
N ASN A 107 11.36 -24.50 -20.45
CA ASN A 107 10.26 -24.32 -21.40
C ASN A 107 8.89 -24.39 -20.70
N GLU A 108 7.91 -23.71 -21.29
CA GLU A 108 6.50 -23.76 -20.88
C GLU A 108 6.29 -23.51 -19.37
N PHE A 109 7.02 -22.55 -18.80
CA PHE A 109 6.81 -22.13 -17.42
C PHE A 109 5.49 -21.36 -17.29
N VAL A 110 4.64 -21.79 -16.36
CA VAL A 110 3.38 -21.12 -16.03
C VAL A 110 3.48 -20.56 -14.62
N ASP A 111 3.20 -19.27 -14.42
CA ASP A 111 3.40 -18.63 -13.12
C ASP A 111 2.76 -19.39 -11.96
N PHE A 112 1.45 -19.63 -12.00
CA PHE A 112 0.75 -20.21 -10.86
C PHE A 112 0.57 -21.72 -10.98
N ALA A 113 -0.22 -22.20 -11.94
CA ALA A 113 -0.47 -23.64 -12.06
C ALA A 113 -0.91 -24.08 -13.46
N ARG A 114 -0.57 -25.33 -13.80
CA ARG A 114 -1.13 -26.06 -14.95
C ARG A 114 -2.33 -26.92 -14.53
N GLY A 115 -3.09 -27.42 -15.50
CA GLY A 115 -4.32 -28.18 -15.26
C GLY A 115 -5.49 -27.26 -14.91
N ASN A 116 -6.28 -27.64 -13.89
CA ASN A 116 -7.37 -26.82 -13.35
C ASN A 116 -6.83 -25.46 -12.91
N LYS A 117 -7.47 -24.38 -13.35
CA LYS A 117 -6.99 -23.02 -13.06
C LYS A 117 -7.30 -22.63 -11.61
N PRO A 118 -6.32 -22.13 -10.85
CA PRO A 118 -6.57 -21.60 -9.51
C PRO A 118 -7.55 -20.43 -9.57
N ALA A 119 -8.42 -20.32 -8.56
CA ALA A 119 -9.11 -19.07 -8.27
C ALA A 119 -8.13 -18.12 -7.58
N MET A 120 -7.79 -17.02 -8.24
CA MET A 120 -6.76 -16.09 -7.79
C MET A 120 -7.38 -14.77 -7.33
N THR A 121 -6.95 -14.28 -6.17
CA THR A 121 -7.28 -12.95 -5.65
C THR A 121 -5.99 -12.27 -5.24
N ASN A 122 -5.74 -11.05 -5.72
CA ASN A 122 -4.56 -10.26 -5.36
C ASN A 122 -3.22 -11.01 -5.58
N CYS A 123 -3.08 -11.70 -6.72
CA CYS A 123 -1.91 -12.50 -7.04
C CYS A 123 -1.10 -11.87 -8.19
N TYR A 124 0.22 -11.95 -8.10
CA TYR A 124 1.14 -11.23 -8.97
C TYR A 124 2.25 -12.14 -9.50
N ALA A 125 2.71 -11.90 -10.73
CA ALA A 125 3.86 -12.56 -11.32
C ALA A 125 4.78 -11.57 -12.04
N THR A 126 6.10 -11.72 -11.91
CA THR A 126 7.08 -10.72 -12.40
C THR A 126 7.23 -10.67 -13.91
N GLU A 127 6.90 -11.74 -14.63
CA GLU A 127 6.91 -11.70 -16.10
C GLU A 127 5.75 -10.88 -16.68
N GLN A 128 4.73 -10.58 -15.87
CA GLN A 128 3.49 -9.94 -16.32
C GLN A 128 3.36 -8.46 -15.91
N ALA A 129 4.31 -7.88 -15.17
CA ALA A 129 4.07 -6.59 -14.54
C ALA A 129 5.27 -5.64 -14.49
N ASP A 130 4.95 -4.35 -14.59
CA ASP A 130 5.88 -3.22 -14.60
C ASP A 130 6.29 -2.75 -13.19
N PHE A 131 5.90 -3.48 -12.13
CA PHE A 131 6.26 -3.13 -10.76
C PHE A 131 7.69 -3.56 -10.44
N ARG A 132 8.39 -2.70 -9.71
CA ARG A 132 9.70 -3.03 -9.14
C ARG A 132 9.54 -3.73 -7.80
N LEU A 133 10.29 -4.81 -7.59
CA LEU A 133 10.22 -5.61 -6.37
C LEU A 133 10.81 -4.90 -5.14
N ASP A 134 11.67 -3.90 -5.36
CA ASP A 134 12.46 -3.21 -4.33
C ASP A 134 11.90 -1.84 -3.91
N THR A 135 10.78 -1.40 -4.52
CA THR A 135 10.22 -0.06 -4.28
C THR A 135 9.14 -0.01 -3.21
N GLY A 136 8.70 -1.15 -2.66
CA GLY A 136 7.58 -1.21 -1.72
C GLY A 136 6.18 -1.25 -2.38
N GLU A 137 6.07 -0.90 -3.66
CA GLU A 137 4.78 -0.90 -4.38
C GLU A 137 4.10 -2.26 -4.33
N LEU A 138 4.82 -3.31 -4.73
CA LEU A 138 4.28 -4.67 -4.71
C LEU A 138 3.95 -5.14 -3.30
N CYS A 139 4.76 -4.77 -2.30
CA CYS A 139 4.47 -5.07 -0.90
C CYS A 139 3.13 -4.45 -0.46
N TYR A 140 2.88 -3.20 -0.84
CA TYR A 140 1.64 -2.49 -0.52
C TYR A 140 0.44 -3.13 -1.22
N LEU A 141 0.59 -3.47 -2.50
CA LEU A 141 -0.43 -4.16 -3.30
C LEU A 141 -0.78 -5.55 -2.74
N LEU A 142 0.22 -6.34 -2.35
CA LEU A 142 0.03 -7.65 -1.73
C LEU A 142 -0.74 -7.59 -0.39
N ASN A 143 -0.76 -6.43 0.26
CA ASN A 143 -1.60 -6.16 1.43
C ASN A 143 -2.99 -5.59 1.09
N GLY A 144 -3.36 -5.50 -0.18
CA GLY A 144 -4.64 -4.92 -0.62
C GLY A 144 -4.63 -3.40 -0.61
N SER A 145 -3.47 -2.78 -0.85
CA SER A 145 -3.28 -1.33 -0.82
C SER A 145 -3.62 -0.71 0.53
N THR A 146 -3.16 -1.34 1.61
CA THR A 146 -3.31 -0.83 2.97
C THR A 146 -2.12 -1.19 3.86
N SER A 147 -1.92 -0.36 4.89
CA SER A 147 -0.96 -0.60 5.98
C SER A 147 -1.62 -1.21 7.23
N TYR A 148 -2.93 -1.46 7.20
CA TYR A 148 -3.67 -2.03 8.32
C TYR A 148 -3.54 -3.56 8.34
N ASN A 149 -3.01 -4.09 9.44
CA ASN A 149 -2.76 -5.52 9.66
C ASN A 149 -2.08 -6.22 8.47
N PRO A 150 -0.93 -5.70 8.00
CA PRO A 150 -0.28 -6.21 6.81
C PRO A 150 0.26 -7.62 7.07
N SER A 151 0.16 -8.49 6.07
CA SER A 151 0.84 -9.79 6.07
C SER A 151 2.22 -9.68 5.42
N TRP A 152 2.35 -8.81 4.43
CA TRP A 152 3.59 -8.56 3.69
C TRP A 152 4.31 -7.33 4.24
N THR A 153 5.61 -7.43 4.44
CA THR A 153 6.47 -6.31 4.85
C THR A 153 7.72 -6.24 3.99
N GLN A 154 8.32 -5.05 3.93
CA GLN A 154 9.53 -4.77 3.19
C GLN A 154 10.24 -3.54 3.77
N THR A 155 11.52 -3.66 4.06
CA THR A 155 12.40 -2.54 4.40
C THR A 155 13.00 -1.95 3.11
N ILE A 156 12.48 -0.81 2.66
CA ILE A 156 12.88 -0.19 1.39
C ILE A 156 14.35 0.25 1.46
N GLY A 157 15.09 0.00 0.38
CA GLY A 157 16.54 0.25 0.29
C GLY A 157 17.42 -0.83 0.94
N THR A 158 16.82 -1.82 1.61
CA THR A 158 17.54 -2.99 2.17
C THR A 158 17.04 -4.30 1.53
N ASP A 159 15.74 -4.51 1.51
CA ASP A 159 15.12 -5.75 1.05
C ASP A 159 14.87 -5.72 -0.46
N ALA A 160 15.43 -6.68 -1.18
CA ALA A 160 15.21 -6.84 -2.62
C ALA A 160 13.80 -7.37 -2.96
N LEU A 161 13.14 -8.04 -2.01
CA LEU A 161 11.86 -8.73 -2.19
C LEU A 161 10.96 -8.51 -0.98
N PRO A 162 9.64 -8.36 -1.15
CA PRO A 162 8.71 -8.34 -0.02
C PRO A 162 8.60 -9.72 0.62
N LEU A 163 8.32 -9.79 1.93
CA LEU A 163 8.18 -11.04 2.65
C LEU A 163 6.85 -11.10 3.43
N PRO A 164 6.15 -12.25 3.46
CA PRO A 164 4.86 -12.42 4.13
C PRO A 164 5.02 -12.65 5.65
N PHE A 165 5.86 -11.85 6.31
CA PHE A 165 6.11 -11.92 7.75
C PHE A 165 6.19 -10.51 8.33
N ILE A 166 5.63 -10.24 9.51
CA ILE A 166 5.71 -8.93 10.16
C ILE A 166 7.04 -8.79 10.91
N THR A 167 8.14 -8.82 10.16
CA THR A 167 9.50 -8.71 10.67
C THR A 167 10.31 -7.59 10.02
N GLN A 168 9.86 -7.09 8.87
CA GLN A 168 10.46 -5.96 8.15
C GLN A 168 9.58 -4.70 8.28
N GLY A 169 9.91 -3.65 7.52
CA GLY A 169 9.14 -2.41 7.51
C GLY A 169 7.72 -2.56 6.94
N ILE A 170 6.75 -1.90 7.56
CA ILE A 170 5.38 -1.82 7.06
C ILE A 170 5.32 -0.74 5.98
N VAL A 171 4.81 -1.06 4.79
CA VAL A 171 4.78 -0.12 3.67
C VAL A 171 3.49 0.70 3.65
N ALA A 172 3.62 2.01 3.43
CA ALA A 172 2.51 2.90 3.09
C ALA A 172 2.89 3.80 1.90
N GLN A 173 1.86 4.32 1.22
CA GLN A 173 2.00 5.17 0.03
C GLN A 173 1.77 6.64 0.36
N ILE A 174 2.55 7.52 -0.28
CA ILE A 174 2.29 8.95 -0.43
C ILE A 174 2.04 9.20 -1.93
N SER A 175 0.91 9.81 -2.25
CA SER A 175 0.52 10.07 -3.65
C SER A 175 1.30 11.23 -4.26
N SER A 176 1.14 11.45 -5.57
CA SER A 176 1.70 12.59 -6.31
C SER A 176 1.30 13.97 -5.73
N GLY A 177 0.20 14.03 -4.99
CA GLY A 177 -0.21 15.22 -4.24
C GLY A 177 0.65 15.53 -3.01
N GLY A 178 1.60 14.66 -2.67
CA GLY A 178 2.50 14.79 -1.53
C GLY A 178 1.89 14.42 -0.19
N TYR A 179 0.74 13.72 -0.20
CA TYR A 179 0.05 13.26 1.00
C TYR A 179 -0.37 11.79 0.90
N GLY A 180 -0.47 11.15 2.06
CA GLY A 180 -0.94 9.77 2.21
C GLY A 180 -1.57 9.58 3.58
N THR A 181 -1.95 8.34 3.89
CA THR A 181 -2.44 7.98 5.23
C THR A 181 -1.79 6.70 5.71
N LEU A 182 -1.71 6.55 7.03
CA LEU A 182 -1.15 5.37 7.70
C LEU A 182 -2.09 4.97 8.83
N PHE A 183 -2.38 3.66 8.92
CA PHE A 183 -3.10 3.08 10.05
C PHE A 183 -2.60 1.66 10.27
N VAL A 184 -1.92 1.44 11.39
CA VAL A 184 -1.26 0.17 11.71
C VAL A 184 -1.89 -0.43 12.98
N GLY A 185 -2.55 -1.58 12.87
CA GLY A 185 -3.20 -2.26 14.00
C GLY A 185 -2.32 -3.26 14.76
N THR A 186 -1.10 -3.53 14.29
CA THR A 186 -0.26 -4.63 14.80
C THR A 186 0.83 -4.18 15.77
N THR A 187 1.41 -3.00 15.57
CA THR A 187 2.62 -2.54 16.29
C THR A 187 2.79 -1.03 16.15
N ASP A 188 3.57 -0.44 17.05
CA ASP A 188 3.98 0.95 16.91
C ASP A 188 5.01 1.04 15.78
N VAL A 189 5.10 2.18 15.10
CA VAL A 189 6.04 2.33 13.98
C VAL A 189 6.81 3.64 14.01
N ALA A 190 8.09 3.59 13.64
CA ALA A 190 8.94 4.77 13.51
C ALA A 190 8.66 5.50 12.19
N ILE A 191 8.63 6.83 12.24
CA ILE A 191 8.47 7.68 11.05
C ILE A 191 9.82 7.70 10.31
N PRO A 192 9.88 7.27 9.03
CA PRO A 192 11.13 7.26 8.27
C PRO A 192 11.55 8.67 7.83
N ASP A 193 12.83 8.82 7.47
CA ASP A 193 13.35 10.07 6.89
C ASP A 193 12.56 10.49 5.64
N GLY A 194 12.38 11.80 5.48
CA GLY A 194 11.62 12.37 4.36
C GLY A 194 10.09 12.33 4.53
N VAL A 195 9.58 11.64 5.55
CA VAL A 195 8.14 11.59 5.85
C VAL A 195 7.83 12.38 7.11
N LYS A 196 6.71 13.10 7.10
CA LYS A 196 6.10 13.72 8.27
C LYS A 196 4.75 13.06 8.54
N ALA A 197 4.43 12.84 9.81
CA ALA A 197 3.14 12.32 10.24
C ALA A 197 2.37 13.37 11.03
N PHE A 198 1.04 13.33 10.93
CA PHE A 198 0.15 14.27 11.60
C PHE A 198 -1.08 13.57 12.15
N ALA A 199 -1.44 13.93 13.38
CA ALA A 199 -2.82 13.81 13.83
C ALA A 199 -3.66 14.89 13.13
N ALA A 200 -4.98 14.68 13.05
CA ALA A 200 -5.86 15.66 12.44
C ALA A 200 -7.19 15.78 13.18
N LYS A 201 -7.80 16.95 13.04
CA LYS A 201 -9.13 17.26 13.58
C LYS A 201 -9.84 18.34 12.78
N PHE A 202 -11.16 18.41 12.90
CA PHE A 202 -11.89 19.55 12.37
C PHE A 202 -11.64 20.81 13.22
N ASP A 203 -11.30 21.93 12.57
CA ASP A 203 -11.09 23.22 13.22
C ASP A 203 -11.49 24.35 12.25
N ASN A 204 -12.48 25.17 12.64
CA ASN A 204 -12.94 26.35 11.89
C ASN A 204 -13.22 26.11 10.39
N GLY A 205 -13.92 25.02 10.06
CA GLY A 205 -14.28 24.69 8.67
C GLY A 205 -13.11 24.17 7.81
N LYS A 206 -12.04 23.73 8.45
CA LYS A 206 -10.89 23.06 7.83
C LYS A 206 -10.48 21.82 8.63
N VAL A 207 -9.52 21.07 8.09
CA VAL A 207 -8.83 20.02 8.83
C VAL A 207 -7.47 20.54 9.29
N ARG A 208 -7.30 20.70 10.60
CA ARG A 208 -6.04 21.13 11.18
C ARG A 208 -5.13 19.93 11.39
N LEU A 209 -3.90 20.03 10.88
CA LEU A 209 -2.86 19.02 11.09
C LEU A 209 -2.03 19.37 12.33
N VAL A 210 -1.75 18.36 13.17
CA VAL A 210 -0.91 18.48 14.36
C VAL A 210 0.28 17.51 14.20
N PRO A 211 1.52 18.02 14.13
CA PRO A 211 2.70 17.18 13.92
C PRO A 211 2.85 16.09 14.98
N ILE A 212 3.26 14.90 14.54
CA ILE A 212 3.70 13.78 15.37
C ILE A 212 5.20 13.58 15.11
N GLU A 213 5.98 13.49 16.18
CA GLU A 213 7.44 13.37 16.11
C GLU A 213 7.90 11.95 16.44
N GLY A 214 8.88 11.46 15.68
CA GLY A 214 9.57 10.20 15.94
C GLY A 214 8.81 8.93 15.57
N ALA A 215 7.61 8.71 16.11
CA ALA A 215 6.88 7.45 15.93
C ALA A 215 5.35 7.62 16.05
N VAL A 216 4.62 6.67 15.45
CA VAL A 216 3.16 6.56 15.48
C VAL A 216 2.80 5.33 16.31
N ALA A 217 1.88 5.48 17.27
CA ALA A 217 1.40 4.36 18.08
C ALA A 217 0.56 3.40 17.24
N LYS A 218 0.54 2.12 17.61
CA LYS A 218 -0.45 1.20 17.06
C LYS A 218 -1.86 1.74 17.28
N ASP A 219 -2.76 1.43 16.36
CA ASP A 219 -4.14 1.88 16.33
C ASP A 219 -4.35 3.41 16.17
N ASP A 220 -3.28 4.23 16.12
CA ASP A 220 -3.38 5.63 15.69
C ASP A 220 -3.45 5.69 14.15
N ALA A 221 -4.49 6.37 13.65
CA ALA A 221 -4.57 6.76 12.25
C ALA A 221 -3.95 8.14 12.04
N VAL A 222 -3.11 8.30 11.01
CA VAL A 222 -2.38 9.56 10.77
C VAL A 222 -2.39 9.95 9.29
N VAL A 223 -2.21 11.25 9.03
CA VAL A 223 -1.89 11.79 7.71
C VAL A 223 -0.38 11.77 7.52
N LEU A 224 0.08 11.34 6.36
CA LEU A 224 1.47 11.41 5.93
C LEU A 224 1.67 12.59 4.97
N LYS A 225 2.86 13.20 5.00
CA LYS A 225 3.32 14.19 4.02
C LYS A 225 4.77 13.92 3.64
N GLY A 226 5.07 13.98 2.36
CA GLY A 226 6.41 13.70 1.81
C GLY A 226 6.40 13.77 0.28
N ASP A 227 7.50 13.38 -0.34
CA ASP A 227 7.55 13.20 -1.79
C ASP A 227 6.73 11.96 -2.20
N GLU A 228 6.25 11.93 -3.44
CA GLU A 228 5.52 10.79 -4.00
C GLU A 228 6.34 9.50 -3.90
N GLY A 229 5.69 8.42 -3.47
CA GLY A 229 6.31 7.10 -3.44
C GLY A 229 5.80 6.22 -2.31
N PHE A 230 6.55 5.16 -2.05
CA PHE A 230 6.29 4.22 -0.98
C PHE A 230 7.38 4.32 0.09
N TYR A 231 6.97 4.17 1.33
CA TYR A 231 7.84 4.31 2.49
C TYR A 231 7.64 3.13 3.44
N SER A 232 8.74 2.56 3.92
CA SER A 232 8.73 1.48 4.90
C SER A 232 8.92 2.04 6.31
N PHE A 233 7.97 1.73 7.18
CA PHE A 233 7.95 2.14 8.58
C PHE A 233 8.46 1.00 9.46
N ALA A 234 9.59 1.20 10.12
CA ALA A 234 10.18 0.19 11.00
C ALA A 234 9.31 0.01 12.26
N THR A 235 9.16 -1.23 12.73
CA THR A 235 8.39 -1.52 13.94
C THR A 235 9.13 -1.03 15.19
N THR A 236 8.37 -0.59 16.19
CA THR A 236 8.87 -0.14 17.49
C THR A 236 7.84 -0.47 18.58
N THR A 237 8.12 -0.06 19.83
CA THR A 237 7.23 -0.29 20.97
C THR A 237 7.30 0.85 21.96
N GLY A 238 6.20 1.06 22.69
CA GLY A 238 6.15 2.01 23.80
C GLY A 238 5.81 3.43 23.36
N VAL A 239 5.18 3.58 22.20
CA VAL A 239 4.70 4.87 21.70
C VAL A 239 3.33 5.15 22.31
N THR A 240 3.13 6.37 22.78
CA THR A 240 1.85 6.79 23.38
C THR A 240 0.92 7.32 22.29
N PRO A 241 -0.36 6.92 22.26
CA PRO A 241 -1.34 7.46 21.32
C PRO A 241 -1.45 8.98 21.35
N THR A 242 -1.71 9.57 20.20
CA THR A 242 -1.72 11.02 20.00
C THR A 242 -3.00 11.63 20.57
N ALA A 243 -2.88 12.40 21.64
CA ALA A 243 -4.02 13.03 22.29
C ALA A 243 -4.75 14.04 21.38
N GLY A 244 -6.08 13.94 21.31
CA GLY A 244 -6.91 14.85 20.51
C GLY A 244 -6.86 14.62 19.01
N ASN A 245 -6.33 13.48 18.56
CA ASN A 245 -6.46 13.01 17.19
C ASN A 245 -7.91 12.56 16.94
N GLU A 246 -8.56 13.10 15.91
CA GLU A 246 -9.92 12.72 15.52
C GLU A 246 -9.93 11.79 14.30
N LEU A 247 -8.76 11.47 13.73
CA LEU A 247 -8.65 10.49 12.66
C LEU A 247 -9.07 9.11 13.14
N ILE A 248 -9.82 8.41 12.29
CA ILE A 248 -10.33 7.07 12.55
C ILE A 248 -9.76 6.15 11.47
N GLY A 249 -9.12 5.07 11.90
CA GLY A 249 -8.78 3.95 11.04
C GLY A 249 -9.96 2.96 11.01
N ALA A 250 -10.43 2.63 9.81
CA ALA A 250 -11.52 1.67 9.63
C ALA A 250 -11.03 0.25 9.94
N ILE A 251 -11.54 -0.39 11.00
CA ILE A 251 -11.17 -1.78 11.36
C ILE A 251 -12.00 -2.85 10.65
N SER A 252 -13.04 -2.42 9.91
CA SER A 252 -13.89 -3.22 9.04
C SER A 252 -14.44 -2.32 7.94
N ASP A 253 -15.05 -2.91 6.91
CA ASP A 253 -15.80 -2.13 5.92
C ASP A 253 -16.96 -1.39 6.58
N ILE A 254 -17.16 -0.13 6.19
CA ILE A 254 -18.23 0.73 6.68
C ILE A 254 -19.04 1.22 5.47
N SER A 255 -20.37 1.03 5.52
CA SER A 255 -21.27 1.72 4.60
C SER A 255 -21.37 3.18 5.00
N ALA A 256 -20.88 4.09 4.16
CA ALA A 256 -20.88 5.51 4.44
C ALA A 256 -22.31 6.04 4.60
N ASP A 257 -22.53 6.84 5.64
CA ASP A 257 -23.79 7.55 5.90
C ASP A 257 -23.76 9.00 5.43
N GLY A 258 -22.64 9.42 4.82
CA GLY A 258 -22.41 10.80 4.39
C GLY A 258 -21.78 11.68 5.48
N THR A 259 -21.29 11.09 6.56
CA THR A 259 -20.53 11.82 7.60
C THR A 259 -19.04 11.47 7.62
N GLN A 260 -18.60 10.47 6.86
CA GLN A 260 -17.20 10.08 6.71
C GLN A 260 -16.53 10.93 5.63
N TYR A 261 -15.30 11.36 5.90
CA TYR A 261 -14.50 12.13 4.97
C TYR A 261 -13.14 11.48 4.80
N LEU A 262 -12.73 11.20 3.57
CA LEU A 262 -11.45 10.57 3.25
C LEU A 262 -10.50 11.60 2.63
N LEU A 263 -9.20 11.43 2.89
CA LEU A 263 -8.17 12.22 2.23
C LEU A 263 -8.19 11.94 0.72
N GLY A 264 -8.17 12.99 -0.10
CA GLY A 264 -8.12 12.87 -1.55
C GLY A 264 -7.53 14.12 -2.20
N ASP A 265 -7.31 14.02 -3.51
CA ASP A 265 -6.90 15.12 -4.40
C ASP A 265 -7.95 15.30 -5.50
N GLY A 266 -8.99 16.08 -5.21
CA GLY A 266 -10.08 16.36 -6.15
C GLY A 266 -9.98 17.78 -6.71
N ASP A 267 -11.08 18.25 -7.31
CA ASP A 267 -11.12 19.57 -7.98
C ASP A 267 -10.81 20.76 -7.05
N GLU A 268 -11.13 20.62 -5.76
CA GLU A 268 -10.83 21.62 -4.71
C GLU A 268 -9.38 21.53 -4.18
N GLY A 269 -8.58 20.61 -4.71
CA GLY A 269 -7.23 20.26 -4.29
C GLY A 269 -7.18 19.41 -3.01
N ILE A 270 -5.98 19.00 -2.60
CA ILE A 270 -5.78 18.12 -1.45
C ILE A 270 -6.60 18.49 -0.21
N GLY A 271 -7.39 17.54 0.28
CA GLY A 271 -8.19 17.68 1.49
C GLY A 271 -9.07 16.47 1.77
N TYR A 272 -10.04 16.67 2.67
CA TYR A 272 -10.95 15.64 3.12
C TYR A 272 -12.29 15.74 2.40
N TYR A 273 -12.60 14.75 1.58
CA TYR A 273 -13.81 14.69 0.75
C TYR A 273 -14.85 13.77 1.37
N LYS A 274 -16.11 14.21 1.34
CA LYS A 274 -17.24 13.44 1.85
C LYS A 274 -17.39 12.13 1.07
N ALA A 275 -17.46 11.01 1.78
CA ALA A 275 -17.85 9.73 1.21
C ALA A 275 -19.33 9.78 0.79
N GLU A 276 -19.64 9.30 -0.42
CA GLU A 276 -21.00 9.21 -0.90
C GLU A 276 -21.82 8.24 -0.03
N THR A 277 -23.05 8.63 0.34
CA THR A 277 -23.92 7.75 1.15
C THR A 277 -24.16 6.43 0.42
N GLY A 278 -23.92 5.32 1.10
CA GLY A 278 -24.00 3.96 0.56
C GLY A 278 -22.72 3.45 -0.09
N SER A 279 -21.71 4.29 -0.30
CA SER A 279 -20.37 3.84 -0.70
C SER A 279 -19.67 3.09 0.43
N THR A 280 -18.66 2.30 0.10
CA THR A 280 -17.87 1.57 1.10
C THR A 280 -16.63 2.36 1.47
N VAL A 281 -16.49 2.68 2.76
CA VAL A 281 -15.18 3.01 3.35
C VAL A 281 -14.52 1.69 3.71
N ALA A 282 -13.54 1.28 2.91
CA ALA A 282 -12.89 -0.02 3.04
C ALA A 282 -12.10 -0.14 4.35
N VAL A 283 -12.02 -1.34 4.90
CA VAL A 283 -11.11 -1.67 6.00
C VAL A 283 -9.69 -1.15 5.72
N GLY A 284 -9.06 -0.56 6.73
CA GLY A 284 -7.75 0.08 6.66
C GLY A 284 -7.78 1.55 6.19
N SER A 285 -8.91 2.05 5.70
CA SER A 285 -9.04 3.47 5.32
C SER A 285 -8.93 4.39 6.53
N VAL A 286 -8.29 5.55 6.35
CA VAL A 286 -8.23 6.62 7.35
C VAL A 286 -9.21 7.72 6.99
N PHE A 287 -10.09 8.09 7.92
CA PHE A 287 -11.14 9.08 7.69
C PHE A 287 -11.38 9.97 8.91
N LEU A 288 -12.03 11.11 8.69
CA LEU A 288 -12.61 11.95 9.74
C LEU A 288 -14.13 11.82 9.70
N LYS A 289 -14.79 11.99 10.85
CA LYS A 289 -16.26 11.97 10.94
C LYS A 289 -16.81 13.34 11.35
N ALA A 290 -17.60 13.97 10.48
CA ALA A 290 -18.29 15.23 10.81
C ALA A 290 -19.63 14.96 11.52
N ALA A 291 -20.17 15.98 12.20
CA ALA A 291 -21.42 15.84 12.95
C ALA A 291 -22.67 15.71 12.05
N ASP A 292 -22.76 16.48 10.97
CA ASP A 292 -23.97 16.60 10.13
C ASP A 292 -23.72 16.45 8.62
N GLY A 293 -22.47 16.23 8.20
CA GLY A 293 -22.12 15.97 6.81
C GLY A 293 -22.43 17.11 5.84
N ALA A 294 -22.56 18.37 6.32
CA ALA A 294 -23.07 19.49 5.53
C ALA A 294 -22.13 19.94 4.39
N GLN A 295 -20.82 19.87 4.59
CA GLN A 295 -19.83 20.23 3.58
C GLN A 295 -19.43 19.02 2.72
N SER A 296 -19.13 19.22 1.44
CA SER A 296 -18.58 18.16 0.58
C SER A 296 -17.07 18.01 0.72
N TYR A 297 -16.38 19.02 1.23
CA TYR A 297 -14.93 19.12 1.27
C TYR A 297 -14.44 19.94 2.46
N TYR A 298 -13.32 19.52 3.05
CA TYR A 298 -12.55 20.31 4.01
C TYR A 298 -11.08 20.36 3.58
N GLY A 299 -10.57 21.56 3.32
CA GLY A 299 -9.15 21.74 2.99
C GLY A 299 -8.23 21.58 4.20
N LEU A 300 -6.98 21.20 3.94
CA LEU A 300 -5.96 21.08 4.96
C LEU A 300 -5.48 22.46 5.44
N ASP A 301 -5.32 22.59 6.75
CA ASP A 301 -4.60 23.68 7.40
C ASP A 301 -3.36 23.11 8.08
N ASP A 302 -2.23 23.16 7.37
CA ASP A 302 -0.92 22.79 7.89
C ASP A 302 -0.23 23.96 8.60
N GLY A 303 -0.95 25.07 8.85
CA GLY A 303 -0.41 26.28 9.46
C GLY A 303 0.52 27.09 8.56
N THR A 304 0.70 26.71 7.28
CA THR A 304 1.65 27.37 6.37
C THR A 304 1.01 28.32 5.34
N LYS A 305 -0.32 28.42 5.27
CA LYS A 305 -0.98 29.33 4.30
C LYS A 305 -0.83 30.80 4.71
N VAL A 306 0.02 31.51 3.96
CA VAL A 306 -0.04 32.97 3.77
C VAL A 306 -1.45 33.33 3.32
N ILE A 307 -2.07 34.32 3.97
CA ILE A 307 -3.39 34.87 3.61
C ILE A 307 -3.37 35.23 2.11
N GLY A 308 -4.17 34.52 1.32
CA GLY A 308 -4.23 34.67 -0.14
C GLY A 308 -4.61 36.09 -0.56
N ILE A 309 -4.07 36.52 -1.70
CA ILE A 309 -4.39 37.81 -2.31
C ILE A 309 -5.79 37.70 -2.91
N THR A 310 -6.72 38.57 -2.51
CA THR A 310 -8.07 38.61 -3.09
C THR A 310 -8.04 39.48 -4.34
N GLN A 311 -8.49 38.96 -5.48
CA GLN A 311 -8.70 39.79 -6.67
C GLN A 311 -10.06 40.47 -6.52
N ASP A 312 -10.05 41.72 -6.04
CA ASP A 312 -11.28 42.45 -5.76
C ASP A 312 -11.56 43.44 -6.89
N ASN A 313 -12.69 43.26 -7.58
CA ASN A 313 -13.14 44.13 -8.67
C ASN A 313 -13.97 45.31 -8.17
N ASP A 314 -14.29 45.38 -6.88
CA ASP A 314 -15.06 46.49 -6.34
C ASP A 314 -14.25 47.80 -6.31
N PRO A 315 -14.93 48.95 -6.46
CA PRO A 315 -14.30 50.25 -6.27
C PRO A 315 -13.92 50.41 -4.78
N VAL A 316 -12.63 50.45 -4.51
CA VAL A 316 -12.08 50.78 -3.19
C VAL A 316 -12.42 52.25 -2.91
N SER A 317 -13.59 52.51 -2.34
CA SER A 317 -14.02 53.87 -2.01
C SER A 317 -13.76 54.17 -0.53
N ASN A 318 -13.01 55.24 -0.27
CA ASN A 318 -12.74 55.87 1.03
C ASN A 318 -11.87 55.13 2.07
N GLU A 319 -11.18 54.05 1.73
CA GLU A 319 -10.25 53.36 2.65
C GLU A 319 -8.77 53.71 2.40
N SER A 320 -7.93 53.66 3.44
CA SER A 320 -6.49 53.90 3.31
C SER A 320 -5.82 52.71 2.61
N ILE A 321 -5.13 52.98 1.50
CA ILE A 321 -4.43 51.99 0.67
C ILE A 321 -2.94 52.05 0.98
N TYR A 322 -2.26 50.91 1.08
CA TYR A 322 -0.81 50.84 1.26
C TYR A 322 -0.15 49.96 0.20
N ASN A 323 1.11 50.23 -0.11
CA ASN A 323 1.95 49.27 -0.84
C ASN A 323 2.57 48.23 0.11
N LEU A 324 3.26 47.23 -0.43
CA LEU A 324 3.94 46.20 0.35
C LEU A 324 5.04 46.73 1.30
N SER A 325 5.51 47.97 1.09
CA SER A 325 6.49 48.64 1.95
C SER A 325 5.83 49.47 3.06
N GLY A 326 4.51 49.41 3.22
CA GLY A 326 3.76 50.12 4.26
C GLY A 326 3.57 51.62 3.97
N GLN A 327 3.84 52.08 2.76
CA GLN A 327 3.62 53.47 2.38
C GLN A 327 2.17 53.67 1.97
N LYS A 328 1.53 54.71 2.53
CA LYS A 328 0.15 55.07 2.16
C LYS A 328 0.12 55.63 0.74
N LEU A 329 -0.75 55.05 -0.10
CA LEU A 329 -0.94 55.46 -1.49
C LEU A 329 -2.14 56.41 -1.62
N PRO A 330 -2.02 57.46 -2.46
CA PRO A 330 -3.10 58.43 -2.65
C PRO A 330 -4.23 57.93 -3.58
N HIS A 331 -3.98 56.89 -4.38
CA HIS A 331 -4.95 56.26 -5.28
C HIS A 331 -4.57 54.79 -5.53
N VAL A 332 -5.52 54.01 -6.04
CA VAL A 332 -5.32 52.64 -6.50
C VAL A 332 -4.36 52.62 -7.70
N GLN A 333 -3.34 51.77 -7.67
CA GLN A 333 -2.33 51.60 -8.72
C GLN A 333 -2.21 50.11 -9.08
N LYS A 334 -1.64 49.79 -10.24
CA LYS A 334 -1.37 48.39 -10.63
C LYS A 334 -0.37 47.74 -9.66
N GLY A 335 -0.65 46.51 -9.27
CA GLY A 335 0.20 45.71 -8.38
C GLY A 335 -0.51 45.27 -7.09
N ILE A 336 0.26 44.70 -6.17
CA ILE A 336 -0.25 44.22 -4.89
C ILE A 336 -0.40 45.40 -3.93
N LEU A 337 -1.61 45.60 -3.43
CA LEU A 337 -1.97 46.64 -2.48
C LEU A 337 -2.45 46.01 -1.17
N ILE A 338 -2.35 46.74 -0.07
CA ILE A 338 -2.95 46.39 1.22
C ILE A 338 -4.09 47.36 1.49
N VAL A 339 -5.31 46.83 1.62
CA VAL A 339 -6.52 47.57 1.94
C VAL A 339 -7.22 46.83 3.09
N ASN A 340 -7.52 47.55 4.18
CA ASN A 340 -8.14 46.99 5.38
C ASN A 340 -7.45 45.72 5.92
N GLY A 341 -6.11 45.71 5.92
CA GLY A 341 -5.30 44.57 6.37
C GLY A 341 -5.29 43.35 5.43
N LYS A 342 -5.96 43.42 4.27
CA LYS A 342 -5.98 42.37 3.26
C LYS A 342 -5.11 42.74 2.06
N LYS A 343 -4.45 41.74 1.46
CA LYS A 343 -3.73 41.92 0.20
C LYS A 343 -4.71 41.82 -0.97
N ILE A 344 -4.69 42.79 -1.86
CA ILE A 344 -5.48 42.83 -3.10
C ILE A 344 -4.56 43.00 -4.32
N LEU A 345 -4.94 42.47 -5.47
CA LEU A 345 -4.24 42.67 -6.75
C LEU A 345 -5.11 43.53 -7.69
N LYS A 346 -4.56 44.66 -8.15
CA LYS A 346 -5.19 45.57 -9.12
C LYS A 346 -4.33 45.75 -10.38
#